data_AF-A0A162KCK7-F1
#
_entry.id   AF-A0A162KCK7-F1
#
_cell.length_a   1.000
_cell.length_b   1.000
_cell.length_c   1.000
_cell.angle_alpha   90.00
_cell.angle_beta   90.00
_cell.angle_gamma   90.00
#
_symmetry.space_group_name_H-M   'P 1'
#
loop_
_entity.id
_entity.type
_entity.pdbx_description
1 polymer ?
#
loop_
_entity_poly.entity_id
_entity_poly.type
_entity_poly.pdbx_seq_one_letter_code
_entity_poly.pdbx_strand_id
1 'polypeptide(L)'
;MASNPPARCCTLGTLHEGEPKGKIIKIDNTIEAYVATPADKTARKDVGILYLPDVIGIWQNSKLMADAFAERGYLTVVVDLFNGDPVPLNRPEGFELSQWVAHGSSGDNPHTKEAIDPIIVKAIQAIRDMGVKHIGAVGYCFGAKYVVRHYKDGIEVGYAAHPSFVEEEELAAITGPFAISAAETDSIFPAEKRHKSEEILAKTKQPYQINLFSATTHGFAVRGDLSDKQQKFAKEQAFLQAVTWFDQYLG
;
A
#
# COMPACT_ATOMS: atom_id res chain seq x y z
N MET A 1 15.67 4.33 -11.05
CA MET A 1 15.06 3.90 -9.78
C MET A 1 14.43 5.09 -9.05
N ALA A 2 13.10 5.16 -9.01
CA ALA A 2 12.35 6.27 -8.41
C ALA A 2 12.21 6.20 -6.87
N SER A 3 12.81 5.20 -6.20
CA SER A 3 12.97 5.15 -4.73
C SER A 3 14.21 4.33 -4.35
N ASN A 4 14.74 4.46 -3.13
CA ASN A 4 15.85 3.63 -2.62
C ASN A 4 15.33 2.35 -1.94
N PRO A 5 16.19 1.37 -1.61
CA PRO A 5 15.80 0.25 -0.75
C PRO A 5 15.40 0.72 0.66
N PRO A 6 14.41 0.08 1.32
CA PRO A 6 13.98 0.46 2.67
C PRO A 6 15.07 0.34 3.76
N ALA A 7 15.05 1.25 4.73
CA ALA A 7 16.03 1.40 5.82
C ALA A 7 15.46 0.95 7.19
N ARG A 8 16.22 1.11 8.29
CA ARG A 8 15.80 0.71 9.67
C ARG A 8 14.59 1.46 10.20
N CYS A 9 14.45 2.72 9.81
CA CYS A 9 13.24 3.50 10.09
C CYS A 9 11.96 2.89 9.48
N CYS A 10 12.06 2.01 8.48
CA CYS A 10 10.91 1.43 7.79
C CYS A 10 10.22 0.29 8.53
N THR A 11 10.83 -0.22 9.59
CA THR A 11 10.27 -1.33 10.35
C THR A 11 9.74 -0.88 11.69
N LEU A 12 10.33 0.14 12.32
CA LEU A 12 9.82 0.67 13.59
C LEU A 12 8.34 1.07 13.44
N GLY A 13 7.49 0.55 14.33
CA GLY A 13 6.06 0.79 14.26
C GLY A 13 5.39 1.03 15.60
N THR A 14 4.41 1.93 15.57
CA THR A 14 3.45 2.15 16.65
C THR A 14 2.20 1.29 16.41
N LEU A 15 1.57 0.81 17.49
CA LEU A 15 0.30 0.08 17.40
C LEU A 15 -0.86 1.07 17.34
N HIS A 16 -1.77 0.93 16.37
CA HIS A 16 -3.03 1.69 16.37
C HIS A 16 -4.09 0.95 17.17
N GLU A 17 -4.79 1.71 18.01
CA GLU A 17 -5.81 1.24 18.93
C GLU A 17 -7.09 0.84 18.19
N GLY A 18 -7.81 -0.16 18.71
CA GLY A 18 -9.07 -0.65 18.16
C GLY A 18 -9.03 -2.13 17.81
N GLU A 19 -10.22 -2.71 17.67
CA GLU A 19 -10.39 -4.13 17.32
C GLU A 19 -10.69 -4.26 15.82
N PRO A 20 -9.86 -4.99 15.05
CA PRO A 20 -10.15 -5.32 13.66
C PRO A 20 -11.52 -6.03 13.50
N LYS A 21 -12.32 -5.58 12.52
CA LYS A 21 -13.72 -6.04 12.31
C LYS A 21 -13.88 -6.97 11.09
N GLY A 22 -12.93 -6.95 10.18
CA GLY A 22 -12.86 -7.80 9.00
C GLY A 22 -12.51 -9.25 9.32
N LYS A 23 -12.29 -10.05 8.27
CA LYS A 23 -12.09 -11.49 8.36
C LYS A 23 -10.85 -11.93 7.59
N ILE A 24 -10.12 -12.87 8.17
CA ILE A 24 -9.06 -13.58 7.44
C ILE A 24 -9.70 -14.65 6.56
N ILE A 25 -9.30 -14.69 5.29
CA ILE A 25 -9.68 -15.70 4.31
C ILE A 25 -8.42 -16.25 3.61
N LYS A 26 -8.61 -17.28 2.78
CA LYS A 26 -7.58 -17.74 1.85
C LYS A 26 -8.03 -17.54 0.40
N ILE A 27 -7.30 -16.74 -0.34
CA ILE A 27 -7.43 -16.60 -1.80
C ILE A 27 -6.74 -17.79 -2.45
N ASP A 28 -7.43 -18.45 -3.39
CA ASP A 28 -6.93 -19.65 -4.09
C ASP A 28 -6.45 -20.76 -3.13
N ASN A 29 -7.07 -20.86 -1.94
CA ASN A 29 -6.71 -21.78 -0.84
C ASN A 29 -5.28 -21.64 -0.27
N THR A 30 -4.44 -20.74 -0.79
CA THR A 30 -3.02 -20.63 -0.40
C THR A 30 -2.65 -19.26 0.14
N ILE A 31 -3.19 -18.17 -0.41
CA ILE A 31 -2.78 -16.80 -0.10
C ILE A 31 -3.66 -16.26 1.02
N GLU A 32 -3.07 -15.89 2.16
CA GLU A 32 -3.83 -15.24 3.22
C GLU A 32 -4.26 -13.84 2.81
N ALA A 33 -5.50 -13.47 3.14
CA ALA A 33 -6.00 -12.11 2.94
C ALA A 33 -6.92 -11.69 4.09
N TYR A 34 -6.89 -10.41 4.43
CA TYR A 34 -7.85 -9.80 5.35
C TYR A 34 -8.87 -9.00 4.55
N VAL A 35 -10.15 -9.34 4.70
CA VAL A 35 -11.27 -8.69 4.00
C VAL A 35 -12.07 -7.86 4.98
N ALA A 36 -12.11 -6.55 4.74
CA ALA A 36 -12.97 -5.60 5.41
C ALA A 36 -14.17 -5.27 4.51
N THR A 37 -15.37 -5.62 4.96
CA THR A 37 -16.60 -5.43 4.19
C THR A 37 -17.37 -4.21 4.71
N PRO A 38 -17.77 -3.26 3.85
CA PRO A 38 -18.61 -2.13 4.26
C PRO A 38 -19.99 -2.61 4.71
N ALA A 39 -20.64 -1.87 5.60
CA ALA A 39 -22.04 -2.14 5.92
C ALA A 39 -22.94 -1.89 4.69
N ASP A 40 -23.97 -2.73 4.49
CA ASP A 40 -24.86 -2.67 3.32
C ASP A 40 -25.40 -1.27 3.00
N LYS A 41 -25.75 -0.51 4.04
CA LYS A 41 -26.28 0.87 3.92
C LYS A 41 -25.29 1.90 3.37
N THR A 42 -23.99 1.64 3.49
CA THR A 42 -22.90 2.54 3.10
C THR A 42 -22.03 1.94 1.99
N ALA A 43 -22.29 0.71 1.58
CA ALA A 43 -21.52 0.02 0.56
C ALA A 43 -21.63 0.74 -0.79
N ARG A 44 -20.47 1.09 -1.36
CA ARG A 44 -20.37 1.54 -2.75
C ARG A 44 -20.53 0.32 -3.65
N LYS A 45 -21.37 0.44 -4.68
CA LYS A 45 -21.64 -0.67 -5.60
C LYS A 45 -20.46 -0.89 -6.53
N ASP A 46 -20.15 -2.15 -6.77
CA ASP A 46 -19.18 -2.59 -7.78
C ASP A 46 -17.75 -2.01 -7.64
N VAL A 47 -17.39 -1.37 -6.52
CA VAL A 47 -16.03 -0.82 -6.30
C VAL A 47 -15.33 -1.53 -5.13
N GLY A 48 -14.01 -1.67 -5.22
CA GLY A 48 -13.20 -2.27 -4.17
C GLY A 48 -11.76 -1.76 -4.17
N ILE A 49 -11.11 -1.89 -3.02
CA ILE A 49 -9.74 -1.47 -2.79
C ILE A 49 -8.86 -2.70 -2.54
N LEU A 50 -7.89 -2.91 -3.43
CA LEU A 50 -6.77 -3.81 -3.19
C LEU A 50 -5.74 -3.09 -2.32
N TYR A 51 -5.54 -3.58 -1.11
CA TYR A 51 -4.55 -3.04 -0.19
C TYR A 51 -3.27 -3.86 -0.27
N LEU A 52 -2.19 -3.21 -0.72
CA LEU A 52 -0.85 -3.76 -0.84
C LEU A 52 0.01 -3.26 0.34
N PRO A 53 0.29 -4.11 1.34
CA PRO A 53 0.90 -3.68 2.59
C PRO A 53 2.38 -3.27 2.47
N ASP A 54 2.87 -2.70 3.57
CA ASP A 54 4.31 -2.59 3.81
C ASP A 54 4.89 -3.97 4.13
N VAL A 55 6.20 -4.03 4.39
CA VAL A 55 6.92 -5.29 4.66
C VAL A 55 6.39 -6.07 5.89
N ILE A 56 5.55 -5.46 6.73
CA ILE A 56 4.96 -6.12 7.92
C ILE A 56 3.68 -6.89 7.54
N GLY A 57 3.14 -6.69 6.33
CA GLY A 57 2.09 -7.52 5.76
C GLY A 57 0.71 -7.30 6.40
N ILE A 58 0.06 -8.39 6.79
CA ILE A 58 -1.25 -8.37 7.47
C ILE A 58 -1.02 -8.29 8.97
N TRP A 59 -1.15 -7.09 9.55
CA TRP A 59 -0.93 -6.82 10.96
C TRP A 59 -1.95 -5.80 11.48
N GLN A 60 -1.89 -5.48 12.78
CA GLN A 60 -2.85 -4.61 13.47
C GLN A 60 -3.20 -3.36 12.64
N ASN A 61 -2.20 -2.62 12.20
CA ASN A 61 -2.43 -1.34 11.53
C ASN A 61 -2.99 -1.50 10.12
N SER A 62 -2.52 -2.48 9.33
CA SER A 62 -3.07 -2.69 7.98
C SER A 62 -4.53 -3.18 8.03
N LYS A 63 -4.88 -4.00 9.04
CA LYS A 63 -6.27 -4.41 9.29
C LYS A 63 -7.16 -3.21 9.63
N LEU A 64 -6.72 -2.36 10.57
CA LEU A 64 -7.48 -1.17 10.96
C LEU A 64 -7.63 -0.15 9.81
N MET A 65 -6.62 0.00 8.95
CA MET A 65 -6.75 0.86 7.77
C MET A 65 -7.70 0.27 6.72
N ALA A 66 -7.71 -1.05 6.53
CA ALA A 66 -8.71 -1.70 5.67
C ALA A 66 -10.13 -1.51 6.22
N ASP A 67 -10.31 -1.63 7.54
CA ASP A 67 -11.60 -1.35 8.19
C ASP A 67 -12.01 0.12 8.00
N ALA A 68 -11.06 1.06 8.08
CA ALA A 68 -11.34 2.47 7.83
C ALA A 68 -11.81 2.74 6.38
N PHE A 69 -11.24 2.05 5.38
CA PHE A 69 -11.75 2.12 4.00
C PHE A 69 -13.14 1.50 3.86
N ALA A 70 -13.42 0.38 4.56
CA ALA A 70 -14.75 -0.21 4.62
C ALA A 70 -15.79 0.71 5.28
N GLU A 71 -15.40 1.47 6.30
CA GLU A 71 -16.24 2.52 6.89
C GLU A 71 -16.55 3.67 5.90
N ARG A 72 -15.72 3.84 4.86
CA ARG A 72 -15.97 4.75 3.72
C ARG A 72 -16.72 4.10 2.55
N GLY A 73 -17.21 2.88 2.74
CA GLY A 73 -18.05 2.18 1.76
C GLY A 73 -17.29 1.29 0.77
N TYR A 74 -15.98 1.14 0.92
CA TYR A 74 -15.17 0.32 0.01
C TYR A 74 -14.95 -1.09 0.54
N LEU A 75 -15.30 -2.12 -0.24
CA LEU A 75 -14.79 -3.47 0.02
C LEU A 75 -13.26 -3.44 -0.07
N THR A 76 -12.56 -3.77 1.02
CA THR A 76 -11.10 -3.64 1.06
C THR A 76 -10.46 -4.98 1.39
N VAL A 77 -9.47 -5.36 0.58
CA VAL A 77 -8.76 -6.65 0.71
C VAL A 77 -7.27 -6.38 0.89
N VAL A 78 -6.76 -6.65 2.09
CA VAL A 78 -5.32 -6.68 2.39
C VAL A 78 -4.80 -8.05 2.00
N VAL A 79 -3.81 -8.10 1.12
CA VAL A 79 -3.24 -9.35 0.62
C VAL A 79 -1.89 -9.61 1.27
N ASP A 80 -1.65 -10.84 1.68
CA ASP A 80 -0.32 -11.30 2.08
C ASP A 80 0.57 -11.42 0.83
N LEU A 81 1.46 -10.45 0.67
CA LEU A 81 2.43 -10.42 -0.43
C LEU A 81 3.61 -11.36 -0.21
N PHE A 82 3.78 -11.89 1.00
CA PHE A 82 5.01 -12.55 1.43
C PHE A 82 4.83 -14.03 1.73
N ASN A 83 3.66 -14.60 1.41
CA ASN A 83 3.39 -16.03 1.58
C ASN A 83 3.73 -16.52 3.01
N GLY A 84 3.24 -15.80 4.01
CA GLY A 84 3.44 -16.09 5.43
C GLY A 84 4.78 -15.62 6.01
N ASP A 85 5.58 -14.87 5.26
CA ASP A 85 6.92 -14.42 5.67
C ASP A 85 7.05 -12.87 5.78
N PRO A 86 6.17 -12.19 6.53
CA PRO A 86 6.31 -10.75 6.75
C PRO A 86 7.52 -10.43 7.64
N VAL A 87 8.06 -9.22 7.48
CA VAL A 87 9.08 -8.68 8.37
C VAL A 87 8.48 -8.41 9.77
N PRO A 88 9.13 -8.86 10.85
CA PRO A 88 8.68 -8.54 12.20
C PRO A 88 8.65 -7.03 12.46
N LEU A 89 7.58 -6.55 13.10
CA LEU A 89 7.36 -5.13 13.42
C LEU A 89 8.60 -4.49 14.07
N ASN A 90 9.17 -5.13 15.08
CA ASN A 90 10.40 -4.65 15.71
C ASN A 90 11.56 -5.55 15.31
N ARG A 91 12.06 -5.35 14.09
CA ARG A 91 13.08 -6.22 13.51
C ARG A 91 14.35 -6.31 14.39
N PRO A 92 14.98 -7.49 14.45
CA PRO A 92 16.26 -7.65 15.15
C PRO A 92 17.37 -6.84 14.48
N GLU A 93 18.41 -6.54 15.26
CA GLU A 93 19.64 -5.93 14.74
C GLU A 93 20.34 -6.89 13.76
N GLY A 94 20.88 -6.36 12.66
CA GLY A 94 21.49 -7.16 11.59
C GLY A 94 20.50 -7.78 10.58
N PHE A 95 19.21 -7.45 10.64
CA PHE A 95 18.27 -7.85 9.59
C PHE A 95 18.59 -7.18 8.25
N GLU A 96 18.92 -7.99 7.26
CA GLU A 96 19.27 -7.58 5.90
C GLU A 96 18.05 -7.66 4.98
N LEU A 97 17.43 -6.51 4.70
CA LEU A 97 16.22 -6.46 3.88
C LEU A 97 16.46 -6.97 2.46
N SER A 98 17.64 -6.73 1.88
CA SER A 98 17.99 -7.23 0.55
C SER A 98 18.01 -8.75 0.49
N GLN A 99 18.53 -9.41 1.54
CA GLN A 99 18.54 -10.87 1.65
C GLN A 99 17.13 -11.43 1.84
N TRP A 100 16.33 -10.79 2.69
CA TRP A 100 14.93 -11.15 2.84
C TRP A 100 14.15 -11.00 1.53
N VAL A 101 14.35 -9.92 0.77
CA VAL A 101 13.71 -9.78 -0.56
C VAL A 101 14.18 -10.88 -1.52
N ALA A 102 15.47 -11.22 -1.52
CA ALA A 102 16.03 -12.19 -2.45
C ALA A 102 15.69 -13.65 -2.12
N HIS A 103 15.50 -13.98 -0.84
CA HIS A 103 15.44 -15.38 -0.38
C HIS A 103 14.34 -15.67 0.66
N GLY A 104 13.68 -14.66 1.20
CA GLY A 104 12.81 -14.80 2.37
C GLY A 104 13.58 -15.11 3.65
N SER A 105 12.86 -15.28 4.76
CA SER A 105 13.46 -15.61 6.05
C SER A 105 13.97 -17.05 6.13
N SER A 106 13.40 -17.97 5.34
CA SER A 106 13.78 -19.39 5.28
C SER A 106 14.82 -19.73 4.22
N GLY A 107 15.09 -18.81 3.28
CA GLY A 107 16.03 -19.04 2.18
C GLY A 107 15.40 -19.53 0.87
N ASP A 108 14.12 -19.91 0.89
CA ASP A 108 13.37 -20.50 -0.22
C ASP A 108 12.00 -19.82 -0.48
N ASN A 109 11.76 -18.65 0.11
CA ASN A 109 10.51 -17.88 -0.04
C ASN A 109 10.79 -16.44 -0.51
N PRO A 110 11.29 -16.24 -1.75
CA PRO A 110 11.70 -14.92 -2.23
C PRO A 110 10.53 -13.94 -2.36
N HIS A 111 10.78 -12.65 -2.11
CA HIS A 111 9.80 -11.55 -2.22
C HIS A 111 10.10 -10.66 -3.44
N THR A 112 10.53 -11.28 -4.54
CA THR A 112 10.79 -10.59 -5.81
C THR A 112 9.50 -10.36 -6.60
N LYS A 113 9.58 -9.57 -7.67
CA LYS A 113 8.43 -9.36 -8.58
C LYS A 113 7.91 -10.68 -9.16
N GLU A 114 8.78 -11.64 -9.45
CA GLU A 114 8.39 -12.96 -9.98
C GLU A 114 7.55 -13.77 -8.98
N ALA A 115 7.83 -13.61 -7.68
CA ALA A 115 7.07 -14.28 -6.63
C ALA A 115 5.76 -13.54 -6.30
N ILE A 116 5.79 -12.21 -6.30
CA ILE A 116 4.67 -11.37 -5.84
C ILE A 116 3.64 -11.08 -6.95
N ASP A 117 4.08 -10.88 -8.19
CA ASP A 117 3.15 -10.56 -9.30
C ASP A 117 2.00 -11.60 -9.42
N PRO A 118 2.24 -12.93 -9.35
CA PRO A 118 1.16 -13.92 -9.40
C PRO A 118 0.19 -13.85 -8.22
N ILE A 119 0.67 -13.48 -7.02
CA ILE A 119 -0.17 -13.31 -5.82
C ILE A 119 -1.16 -12.17 -6.07
N ILE A 120 -0.67 -11.06 -6.63
CA ILE A 120 -1.49 -9.87 -6.87
C ILE A 120 -2.51 -10.12 -7.98
N VAL A 121 -2.13 -10.78 -9.07
CA VAL A 121 -3.08 -11.15 -10.13
C VAL A 121 -4.20 -12.04 -9.58
N LYS A 122 -3.88 -13.03 -8.74
CA LYS A 122 -4.88 -13.85 -8.06
C LYS A 122 -5.77 -13.04 -7.13
N ALA A 123 -5.21 -12.07 -6.42
CA ALA A 123 -5.99 -11.21 -5.55
C ALA A 123 -6.93 -10.27 -6.32
N ILE A 124 -6.48 -9.70 -7.45
CA ILE A 124 -7.32 -8.93 -8.35
C ILE A 124 -8.50 -9.80 -8.81
N GLN A 125 -8.23 -11.03 -9.28
CA GLN A 125 -9.29 -11.94 -9.70
C GLN A 125 -10.26 -12.26 -8.54
N ALA A 126 -9.75 -12.55 -7.34
CA ALA A 126 -10.60 -12.81 -6.18
C ALA A 126 -11.51 -11.62 -5.83
N ILE A 127 -11.00 -10.38 -5.94
CA ILE A 127 -11.80 -9.16 -5.76
C ILE A 127 -12.88 -9.07 -6.85
N ARG A 128 -12.58 -9.41 -8.11
CA ARG A 128 -13.58 -9.50 -9.19
C ARG A 128 -14.66 -10.53 -8.87
N ASP A 129 -14.29 -11.70 -8.36
CA ASP A 129 -15.21 -12.77 -7.99
C ASP A 129 -16.12 -12.39 -6.81
N MET A 130 -15.69 -11.44 -5.97
CA MET A 130 -16.52 -10.81 -4.93
C MET A 130 -17.53 -9.78 -5.49
N GLY A 131 -17.59 -9.59 -6.81
CA GLY A 131 -18.54 -8.70 -7.49
C GLY A 131 -18.02 -7.29 -7.78
N VAL A 132 -16.72 -7.03 -7.57
CA VAL A 132 -16.13 -5.71 -7.83
C VAL A 132 -15.79 -5.52 -9.31
N LYS A 133 -16.33 -4.46 -9.93
CA LYS A 133 -16.06 -4.05 -11.31
C LYS A 133 -15.08 -2.90 -11.46
N HIS A 134 -14.83 -2.12 -10.41
CA HIS A 134 -13.80 -1.09 -10.39
C HIS A 134 -12.82 -1.31 -9.24
N ILE A 135 -11.55 -1.57 -9.55
CA ILE A 135 -10.53 -1.82 -8.53
C ILE A 135 -9.62 -0.60 -8.41
N GLY A 136 -9.69 0.03 -7.24
CA GLY A 136 -8.63 0.92 -6.78
C GLY A 136 -7.57 0.13 -6.00
N ALA A 137 -6.37 0.66 -5.88
CA ALA A 137 -5.34 0.05 -5.05
C ALA A 137 -4.60 1.07 -4.20
N VAL A 138 -4.32 0.68 -2.95
CA VAL A 138 -3.45 1.44 -2.03
C VAL A 138 -2.17 0.66 -1.79
N GLY A 139 -1.05 1.36 -1.78
CA GLY A 139 0.27 0.77 -1.57
C GLY A 139 1.04 1.53 -0.50
N TYR A 140 1.53 0.83 0.50
CA TYR A 140 2.30 1.44 1.59
C TYR A 140 3.72 0.92 1.58
N CYS A 141 4.73 1.80 1.57
CA CYS A 141 6.14 1.39 1.53
C CYS A 141 6.41 0.44 0.35
N PHE A 142 6.62 -0.84 0.64
CA PHE A 142 6.92 -1.90 -0.33
C PHE A 142 5.77 -2.15 -1.31
N GLY A 143 4.53 -2.11 -0.84
CA GLY A 143 3.34 -2.30 -1.68
C GLY A 143 3.14 -1.24 -2.76
N ALA A 144 3.75 -0.05 -2.64
CA ALA A 144 3.62 1.02 -3.62
C ALA A 144 4.14 0.65 -5.02
N LYS A 145 5.24 -0.10 -5.08
CA LYS A 145 5.77 -0.68 -6.33
C LYS A 145 4.67 -1.45 -7.07
N TYR A 146 3.94 -2.25 -6.33
CA TYR A 146 2.98 -3.17 -6.91
C TYR A 146 1.66 -2.50 -7.28
N VAL A 147 1.32 -1.34 -6.69
CA VAL A 147 0.21 -0.51 -7.20
C VAL A 147 0.51 -0.06 -8.62
N VAL A 148 1.66 0.57 -8.86
CA VAL A 148 2.00 1.11 -10.19
C VAL A 148 2.19 0.00 -11.22
N ARG A 149 2.76 -1.12 -10.80
CA ARG A 149 3.09 -2.25 -11.68
C ARG A 149 1.86 -3.01 -12.20
N HIS A 150 0.78 -3.04 -11.43
CA HIS A 150 -0.41 -3.84 -11.72
C HIS A 150 -1.60 -3.03 -12.27
N TYR A 151 -1.39 -1.78 -12.70
CA TYR A 151 -2.36 -1.07 -13.56
C TYR A 151 -2.72 -1.90 -14.79
N LYS A 152 -1.72 -2.52 -15.43
CA LYS A 152 -1.90 -3.39 -16.60
C LYS A 152 -2.79 -4.62 -16.34
N ASP A 153 -2.94 -5.02 -15.07
CA ASP A 153 -3.66 -6.23 -14.66
C ASP A 153 -5.07 -5.94 -14.12
N GLY A 154 -5.48 -4.65 -14.09
CA GLY A 154 -6.85 -4.26 -13.76
C GLY A 154 -7.00 -3.28 -12.59
N ILE A 155 -5.91 -2.71 -12.06
CA ILE A 155 -5.99 -1.53 -11.19
C ILE A 155 -6.34 -0.31 -12.04
N GLU A 156 -7.36 0.43 -11.65
CA GLU A 156 -7.89 1.59 -12.38
C GLU A 156 -7.47 2.92 -11.75
N VAL A 157 -7.39 2.96 -10.41
CA VAL A 157 -6.99 4.13 -9.63
C VAL A 157 -6.01 3.70 -8.55
N GLY A 158 -4.91 4.41 -8.40
CA GLY A 158 -3.84 4.05 -7.47
C GLY A 158 -3.56 5.16 -6.47
N TYR A 159 -3.17 4.75 -5.27
CA TYR A 159 -2.66 5.63 -4.23
C TYR A 159 -1.45 4.97 -3.57
N ALA A 160 -0.43 5.74 -3.27
CA ALA A 160 0.73 5.30 -2.51
C ALA A 160 1.05 6.24 -1.35
N ALA A 161 1.48 5.68 -0.22
CA ALA A 161 2.08 6.45 0.86
C ALA A 161 3.51 5.98 1.11
N HIS A 162 4.44 6.95 1.25
CA HIS A 162 5.88 6.75 1.48
C HIS A 162 6.44 5.58 0.63
N PRO A 163 6.41 5.71 -0.71
CA PRO A 163 6.66 4.60 -1.63
C PRO A 163 8.11 4.10 -1.58
N SER A 164 8.31 2.82 -1.90
CA SER A 164 9.64 2.19 -2.05
C SER A 164 9.66 1.23 -3.24
N PHE A 165 10.87 0.97 -3.79
CA PHE A 165 11.14 0.15 -4.98
C PHE A 165 10.33 0.45 -6.25
N VAL A 166 9.70 1.63 -6.34
CA VAL A 166 9.03 2.09 -7.57
C VAL A 166 10.10 2.39 -8.63
N GLU A 167 9.99 1.75 -9.79
CA GLU A 167 10.82 2.05 -10.95
C GLU A 167 10.21 3.13 -11.83
N GLU A 168 11.05 3.87 -12.55
CA GLU A 168 10.63 5.00 -13.37
C GLU A 168 9.76 4.53 -14.54
N GLU A 169 10.11 3.40 -15.15
CA GLU A 169 9.37 2.78 -16.24
C GLU A 169 8.02 2.25 -15.77
N GLU A 170 7.95 1.69 -14.56
CA GLU A 170 6.70 1.22 -13.95
C GLU A 170 5.76 2.39 -13.65
N LEU A 171 6.30 3.49 -13.10
CA LEU A 171 5.55 4.71 -12.85
C LEU A 171 5.08 5.38 -14.16
N ALA A 172 5.91 5.39 -15.20
CA ALA A 172 5.55 5.95 -16.50
C ALA A 172 4.47 5.13 -17.23
N ALA A 173 4.31 3.85 -16.88
CA ALA A 173 3.39 2.92 -17.52
C ALA A 173 1.98 2.91 -16.92
N ILE A 174 1.69 3.73 -15.89
CA ILE A 174 0.35 3.80 -15.31
C ILE A 174 -0.69 4.24 -16.36
N THR A 175 -1.87 3.65 -16.28
CA THR A 175 -2.97 3.89 -17.25
C THR A 175 -4.17 4.61 -16.63
N GLY A 176 -4.06 5.06 -15.37
CA GLY A 176 -5.12 5.76 -14.67
C GLY A 176 -4.59 6.70 -13.57
N PRO A 177 -5.50 7.38 -12.84
CA PRO A 177 -5.15 8.38 -11.84
C PRO A 177 -4.27 7.81 -10.72
N PHE A 178 -3.23 8.54 -10.32
CA PHE A 178 -2.30 8.11 -9.26
C PHE A 178 -1.95 9.23 -8.26
N ALA A 179 -2.11 8.97 -6.96
CA ALA A 179 -1.76 9.90 -5.90
C ALA A 179 -0.64 9.37 -4.98
N ILE A 180 0.20 10.28 -4.47
CA ILE A 180 1.28 9.98 -3.54
C ILE A 180 1.16 10.86 -2.29
N SER A 181 1.21 10.25 -1.10
CA SER A 181 1.51 10.93 0.17
C SER A 181 2.98 10.72 0.52
N ALA A 182 3.79 11.77 0.40
CA ALA A 182 5.23 11.75 0.63
C ALA A 182 5.57 12.26 2.03
N ALA A 183 6.57 11.62 2.65
CA ALA A 183 7.19 12.14 3.87
C ALA A 183 8.30 13.14 3.54
N GLU A 184 8.51 14.13 4.40
CA GLU A 184 9.57 15.14 4.23
C GLU A 184 10.96 14.55 4.46
N THR A 185 11.15 13.87 5.59
CA THR A 185 12.43 13.29 5.97
C THR A 185 12.42 11.80 5.65
N ASP A 186 12.48 11.50 4.35
CA ASP A 186 12.44 10.14 3.81
C ASP A 186 13.69 9.84 2.97
N SER A 187 14.55 8.95 3.47
CA SER A 187 15.75 8.52 2.74
C SER A 187 15.45 7.57 1.57
N ILE A 188 14.23 7.04 1.50
CA ILE A 188 13.78 6.10 0.46
C ILE A 188 13.10 6.84 -0.68
N PHE A 189 12.26 7.80 -0.33
CA PHE A 189 11.62 8.69 -1.28
C PHE A 189 12.03 10.16 -1.03
N PRO A 190 13.34 10.48 -1.20
CA PRO A 190 13.85 11.83 -0.94
C PRO A 190 13.34 12.82 -1.98
N ALA A 191 13.56 14.11 -1.73
CA ALA A 191 13.11 15.20 -2.59
C ALA A 191 13.48 15.02 -4.07
N GLU A 192 14.71 14.58 -4.37
CA GLU A 192 15.16 14.30 -5.74
C GLU A 192 14.24 13.30 -6.44
N LYS A 193 13.92 12.19 -5.78
CA LYS A 193 13.09 11.12 -6.33
C LYS A 193 11.61 11.50 -6.38
N ARG A 194 11.15 12.33 -5.45
CA ARG A 194 9.82 12.94 -5.50
C ARG A 194 9.67 13.85 -6.71
N HIS A 195 10.61 14.78 -6.92
CA HIS A 195 10.58 15.66 -8.11
C HIS A 195 10.70 14.84 -9.40
N LYS A 196 11.52 13.78 -9.41
CA LYS A 196 11.59 12.87 -10.56
C LYS A 196 10.24 12.20 -10.85
N SER A 197 9.51 11.82 -9.82
CA SER A 197 8.17 11.25 -9.95
C SER A 197 7.18 12.28 -10.49
N GLU A 198 7.27 13.56 -10.09
CA GLU A 198 6.47 14.65 -10.65
C GLU A 198 6.71 14.81 -12.16
N GLU A 199 7.98 14.81 -12.59
CA GLU A 199 8.34 14.87 -14.02
C GLU A 199 7.78 13.71 -14.83
N ILE A 200 7.80 12.49 -14.27
CA ILE A 200 7.29 11.29 -14.92
C ILE A 200 5.77 11.35 -15.00
N LEU A 201 5.10 11.62 -13.88
CA LEU A 201 3.64 11.67 -13.79
C LEU A 201 3.05 12.73 -14.71
N ALA A 202 3.69 13.90 -14.83
CA ALA A 202 3.28 14.94 -15.77
C ALA A 202 3.27 14.46 -17.24
N LYS A 203 4.09 13.47 -17.60
CA LYS A 203 4.17 12.92 -18.96
C LYS A 203 3.15 11.80 -19.22
N THR A 204 2.61 11.17 -18.19
CA THR A 204 1.61 10.08 -18.31
C THR A 204 0.27 10.57 -18.87
N LYS A 205 -0.01 11.88 -18.74
CA LYS A 205 -1.31 12.52 -19.01
C LYS A 205 -2.46 12.02 -18.12
N GLN A 206 -2.15 11.23 -17.10
CA GLN A 206 -3.11 10.82 -16.08
C GLN A 206 -3.22 11.91 -15.00
N PRO A 207 -4.39 12.06 -14.36
CA PRO A 207 -4.48 12.87 -13.16
C PRO A 207 -3.51 12.36 -12.09
N TYR A 208 -2.75 13.26 -11.49
CA TYR A 208 -1.87 12.91 -10.39
C TYR A 208 -1.88 13.97 -9.30
N GLN A 209 -1.56 13.53 -8.08
CA GLN A 209 -1.43 14.40 -6.92
C GLN A 209 -0.26 13.91 -6.06
N ILE A 210 0.60 14.83 -5.63
CA ILE A 210 1.62 14.53 -4.61
C ILE A 210 1.45 15.52 -3.47
N ASN A 211 1.22 15.00 -2.26
CA ASN A 211 1.21 15.81 -1.04
C ASN A 211 2.47 15.52 -0.24
N LEU A 212 3.15 16.56 0.23
CA LEU A 212 4.28 16.47 1.13
C LEU A 212 3.86 16.80 2.56
N PHE A 213 4.16 15.91 3.51
CA PHE A 213 3.89 16.13 4.93
C PHE A 213 5.18 16.46 5.68
N SER A 214 5.26 17.67 6.23
CA SER A 214 6.41 18.11 7.02
C SER A 214 6.53 17.36 8.35
N ALA A 215 7.77 17.26 8.85
CA ALA A 215 8.12 16.59 10.09
C ALA A 215 7.64 15.13 10.16
N THR A 216 7.54 14.48 9.00
CA THR A 216 7.24 13.05 8.90
C THR A 216 8.42 12.29 8.32
N THR A 217 8.49 11.02 8.68
CA THR A 217 9.46 10.06 8.16
C THR A 217 8.75 8.94 7.41
N HIS A 218 9.54 8.08 6.77
CA HIS A 218 9.02 6.90 6.11
C HIS A 218 8.11 6.08 7.04
N GLY A 219 6.96 5.63 6.54
CA GLY A 219 5.98 4.88 7.30
C GLY A 219 4.92 5.69 8.06
N PHE A 220 4.98 7.03 8.04
CA PHE A 220 4.08 7.87 8.85
C PHE A 220 2.58 7.55 8.67
N ALA A 221 2.16 7.18 7.45
CA ALA A 221 0.76 6.88 7.14
C ALA A 221 0.28 5.58 7.81
N VAL A 222 1.17 4.61 8.02
CA VAL A 222 0.84 3.32 8.66
C VAL A 222 1.24 3.31 10.13
N ARG A 223 2.33 3.97 10.53
CA ARG A 223 3.05 3.78 11.79
C ARG A 223 3.35 5.08 12.55
N GLY A 224 2.71 6.19 12.19
CA GLY A 224 2.87 7.46 12.91
C GLY A 224 2.48 7.34 14.38
N ASP A 225 3.18 8.06 15.26
CA ASP A 225 2.83 8.16 16.68
C ASP A 225 1.57 9.02 16.87
N LEU A 226 0.50 8.43 17.40
CA LEU A 226 -0.77 9.13 17.61
C LEU A 226 -0.73 10.11 18.79
N SER A 227 0.27 10.01 19.66
CA SER A 227 0.50 10.96 20.77
C SER A 227 1.18 12.24 20.29
N ASP A 228 1.91 12.18 19.17
CA ASP A 228 2.46 13.33 18.47
C ASP A 228 1.40 13.96 17.56
N LYS A 229 1.06 15.22 17.81
CA LYS A 229 -0.01 15.93 17.07
C LYS A 229 0.30 16.06 15.58
N GLN A 230 1.56 16.27 15.20
CA GLN A 230 1.97 16.47 13.82
C GLN A 230 1.94 15.15 13.05
N GLN A 231 2.42 14.06 13.65
CA GLN A 231 2.36 12.73 13.04
C GLN A 231 0.91 12.23 12.93
N LYS A 232 0.09 12.45 13.96
CA LYS A 232 -1.34 12.16 13.92
C LYS A 232 -2.04 12.90 12.78
N PHE A 233 -1.83 14.21 12.68
CA PHE A 233 -2.38 15.02 11.59
C PHE A 233 -1.97 14.48 10.22
N ALA A 234 -0.67 14.24 10.02
CA ALA A 234 -0.17 13.75 8.73
C ALA A 234 -0.75 12.37 8.37
N LYS A 235 -0.85 11.45 9.34
CA LYS A 235 -1.47 10.13 9.14
C LYS A 235 -2.94 10.26 8.71
N GLU A 236 -3.72 11.07 9.44
CA GLU A 236 -5.13 11.30 9.14
C GLU A 236 -5.31 11.96 7.76
N GLN A 237 -4.49 12.95 7.42
CA GLN A 237 -4.54 13.63 6.13
C GLN A 237 -4.10 12.73 4.97
N ALA A 238 -3.13 11.85 5.16
CA ALA A 238 -2.75 10.86 4.15
C ALA A 238 -3.93 9.90 3.86
N PHE A 239 -4.62 9.41 4.90
CA PHE A 239 -5.81 8.60 4.72
C PHE A 239 -6.94 9.37 4.03
N LEU A 240 -7.19 10.62 4.43
CA LEU A 240 -8.21 11.47 3.79
C LEU A 240 -7.87 11.77 2.33
N GLN A 241 -6.59 11.96 1.99
CA GLN A 241 -6.15 12.08 0.61
C GLN A 241 -6.51 10.83 -0.19
N ALA A 242 -6.19 9.63 0.33
CA ALA A 242 -6.53 8.37 -0.34
C ALA A 242 -8.04 8.25 -0.60
N VAL A 243 -8.86 8.48 0.41
CA VAL A 243 -10.32 8.40 0.29
C VAL A 243 -10.85 9.44 -0.70
N THR A 244 -10.42 10.69 -0.61
CA THR A 244 -10.86 11.75 -1.52
C THR A 244 -10.44 11.45 -2.96
N TRP A 245 -9.26 10.85 -3.15
CA TRP A 245 -8.77 10.42 -4.45
C TRP A 245 -9.65 9.33 -5.06
N PHE A 246 -9.99 8.29 -4.29
CA PHE A 246 -10.91 7.25 -4.76
C PHE A 246 -12.34 7.76 -4.95
N ASP A 247 -12.83 8.63 -4.08
CA ASP A 247 -14.16 9.25 -4.22
C ASP A 247 -14.29 10.02 -5.55
N GLN A 248 -13.20 10.62 -6.02
CA GLN A 248 -13.17 11.42 -7.25
C GLN A 248 -12.98 10.58 -8.52
N TYR A 249 -12.19 9.51 -8.46
CA TYR A 249 -11.69 8.83 -9.66
C TYR A 249 -12.10 7.36 -9.80
N LEU A 250 -12.52 6.70 -8.72
CA LEU A 250 -12.82 5.26 -8.74
C LEU A 250 -14.33 5.03 -8.86
N GLY A 251 -14.77 4.69 -10.07
CA GLY A 251 -16.17 4.43 -10.42
C GLY A 251 -16.91 5.70 -10.80
#